data_AF-A0A0G2I0Y9-F1
#
_entry.id   AF-A0A0G2I0Y9-F1
#
_cell.length_a   1.000
_cell.length_b   1.000
_cell.length_c   1.000
_cell.angle_alpha   90.00
_cell.angle_beta   90.00
_cell.angle_gamma   90.00
#
_symmetry.space_group_name_H-M   'P 1'
#
loop_
_entity.id
_entity.type
_entity.pdbx_description
1 polymer ?
#
loop_
_entity_poly.entity_id
_entity_poly.type
_entity_poly.pdbx_seq_one_letter_code
_entity_poly.pdbx_strand_id
1 'polypeptide(L)'
;MSTERTLSRDIVAELEAKQIELEQLEKRQDQLNSFIDDIQTRREDLEQLSTSARKARNSRSGGTTLSIDQEIAQYQQELANTRQRINAIESSIQLLSQS
;
A
#
# COMPACT_ATOMS: atom_id res chain seq x y z
N MET A 1 -1.05 -36.57 -27.31
CA MET A 1 0.01 -35.54 -27.15
C MET A 1 -0.57 -34.12 -27.02
N SER A 2 -1.78 -33.95 -26.47
CA SER A 2 -2.53 -32.69 -26.64
C SER A 2 -2.80 -31.95 -25.32
N THR A 3 -2.83 -32.65 -24.19
CA THR A 3 -3.15 -32.08 -22.87
C THR A 3 -1.95 -31.43 -22.18
N GLU A 4 -0.76 -32.05 -22.25
CA GLU A 4 0.47 -31.50 -21.62
C GLU A 4 0.91 -30.16 -22.23
N ARG A 5 0.75 -29.98 -23.56
CA ARG A 5 1.06 -28.71 -24.23
C ARG A 5 0.11 -27.59 -23.86
N THR A 6 -1.18 -27.89 -23.67
CA THR A 6 -2.17 -26.90 -23.23
C THR A 6 -1.91 -26.51 -21.77
N LEU A 7 -1.67 -27.48 -20.89
CA LEU A 7 -1.36 -27.24 -19.49
C LEU A 7 -0.12 -26.37 -19.31
N SER A 8 0.96 -26.67 -20.05
CA SER A 8 2.18 -25.86 -20.03
C SER A 8 1.95 -24.42 -20.49
N ARG A 9 1.09 -24.21 -21.49
CA ARG A 9 0.73 -22.86 -21.96
C ARG A 9 -0.10 -22.10 -20.92
N ASP A 10 -1.02 -22.78 -20.24
CA ASP A 10 -1.85 -22.18 -19.20
C ASP A 10 -1.02 -21.78 -17.98
N ILE A 11 -0.02 -22.59 -17.60
CA ILE A 11 0.94 -22.27 -16.52
C ILE A 11 1.75 -21.01 -16.86
N VAL A 12 2.24 -20.90 -18.11
CA VAL A 12 3.00 -19.71 -18.56
C VAL A 12 2.12 -18.46 -18.54
N ALA A 13 0.87 -18.55 -19.02
CA ALA A 13 -0.04 -17.41 -19.02
C ALA A 13 -0.39 -16.94 -17.59
N GLU A 14 -0.61 -17.88 -16.66
CA GLU A 14 -0.84 -17.57 -15.25
C GLU A 14 0.40 -16.92 -14.60
N LEU A 15 1.61 -17.40 -14.94
CA LEU A 15 2.86 -16.84 -14.45
C LEU A 15 3.05 -15.38 -14.92
N GLU A 16 2.82 -15.11 -16.20
CA GLU A 16 2.88 -13.76 -16.78
C GLU A 16 1.86 -12.82 -16.11
N ALA A 17 0.62 -13.29 -15.90
CA ALA A 17 -0.41 -12.52 -15.22
C ALA A 17 -0.02 -12.15 -13.78
N LYS A 18 0.57 -13.09 -13.04
CA LYS A 18 1.04 -12.85 -11.65
C LYS A 18 2.23 -11.90 -11.60
N GLN A 19 3.15 -11.96 -12.56
CA GLN A 19 4.26 -11.02 -12.65
C GLN A 19 3.76 -9.58 -12.88
N ILE A 20 2.76 -9.40 -13.74
CA ILE A 20 2.13 -8.09 -13.96
C ILE A 20 1.41 -7.61 -12.69
N GLU A 21 0.68 -8.49 -12.00
CA GLU A 21 0.01 -8.13 -10.74
C GLU A 21 1.05 -7.72 -9.66
N LEU A 22 2.17 -8.43 -9.57
CA LEU A 22 3.25 -8.12 -8.64
C LEU A 22 3.82 -6.72 -8.89
N GLU A 23 4.19 -6.40 -10.13
CA GLU A 23 4.74 -5.08 -10.49
C GLU A 23 3.75 -3.94 -10.14
N GLN A 24 2.45 -4.16 -10.36
CA GLN A 24 1.42 -3.18 -10.00
C GLN A 24 1.30 -2.97 -8.49
N LEU A 25 1.39 -4.05 -7.71
CA LEU A 25 1.32 -3.97 -6.26
C LEU A 25 2.57 -3.34 -5.64
N GLU A 26 3.76 -3.63 -6.18
CA GLU A 26 5.00 -2.98 -5.77
C GLU A 26 4.93 -1.48 -5.99
N LYS A 27 4.48 -1.06 -7.19
CA LYS A 27 4.24 0.35 -7.50
C LYS A 27 3.23 0.99 -6.55
N ARG A 28 2.15 0.27 -6.20
CA ARG A 28 1.15 0.77 -5.24
C ARG A 28 1.74 0.91 -3.84
N GLN A 29 2.57 -0.05 -3.41
CA GLN A 29 3.28 0.02 -2.14
C GLN A 29 4.17 1.26 -2.08
N ASP A 30 4.94 1.55 -3.13
CA ASP A 30 5.81 2.74 -3.18
C ASP A 30 5.01 4.03 -3.09
N GLN A 31 3.90 4.13 -3.83
CA GLN A 31 2.98 5.26 -3.75
C GLN A 31 2.41 5.46 -2.35
N LEU A 32 2.00 4.38 -1.68
CA LEU A 32 1.46 4.43 -0.32
C LEU A 32 2.53 4.88 0.69
N ASN A 33 3.77 4.38 0.57
CA ASN A 33 4.87 4.82 1.43
C ASN A 33 5.09 6.32 1.29
N SER A 34 5.28 6.83 0.06
CA SER A 34 5.51 8.26 -0.17
C SER A 34 4.34 9.11 0.34
N PHE A 35 3.11 8.66 0.14
CA PHE A 35 1.94 9.39 0.59
C PHE A 35 1.81 9.45 2.13
N ILE A 36 2.13 8.35 2.82
CA ILE A 36 2.18 8.33 4.28
C ILE A 36 3.24 9.30 4.80
N ASP A 37 4.43 9.31 4.20
CA ASP A 37 5.53 10.20 4.59
C ASP A 37 5.16 11.68 4.39
N ASP A 38 4.49 12.01 3.27
CA ASP A 38 3.99 13.36 2.99
C ASP A 38 2.96 13.81 4.03
N ILE A 39 2.01 12.93 4.40
CA ILE A 39 0.99 13.24 5.41
C ILE A 39 1.63 13.42 6.79
N GLN A 40 2.60 12.57 7.16
CA GLN A 40 3.32 12.69 8.43
C GLN A 40 4.08 14.01 8.52
N THR A 41 4.78 14.40 7.46
CA THR A 41 5.47 15.69 7.37
C THR A 41 4.48 16.85 7.54
N ARG A 42 3.36 16.81 6.82
CA ARG A 42 2.31 17.83 6.95
C ARG A 42 1.70 17.88 8.34
N ARG A 43 1.56 16.73 9.01
CA ARG A 43 1.10 16.66 10.40
C ARG A 43 2.07 17.40 11.32
N GLU A 44 3.37 17.13 11.20
CA GLU A 44 4.41 17.78 12.00
C GLU A 44 4.41 19.29 11.80
N ASP A 45 4.31 19.76 10.55
CA ASP A 45 4.21 21.19 10.23
C ASP A 45 2.98 21.83 10.88
N LEU A 46 1.82 21.16 10.80
CA LEU A 46 0.59 21.64 11.44
C LEU A 46 0.66 21.59 12.97
N GLU A 47 1.35 20.63 13.56
CA GLU A 47 1.61 20.59 15.01
C GLU A 47 2.54 21.73 15.44
N GLN A 48 3.58 22.07 14.67
CA GLN A 48 4.45 23.20 14.95
C GLN A 48 3.71 24.55 14.80
N LEU A 49 2.92 24.71 13.73
CA LEU A 49 2.09 25.89 13.50
C LEU A 49 1.00 26.03 14.57
N SER A 50 0.34 24.92 14.93
CA SER A 50 -0.68 24.92 15.98
C SER A 50 -0.08 25.10 17.37
N THR A 51 1.15 24.67 17.65
CA THR A 51 1.85 24.99 18.90
C THR A 51 2.18 26.48 18.97
N SER A 52 2.60 27.07 17.85
CA SER A 52 2.83 28.51 17.71
C SER A 52 1.52 29.31 17.86
N ALA A 53 0.42 28.82 17.29
CA ALA A 53 -0.90 29.44 17.35
C ALA A 53 -1.66 29.17 18.68
N ARG A 54 -1.46 28.01 19.34
CA ARG A 54 -2.03 27.67 20.66
C ARG A 54 -1.32 28.42 21.78
N LYS A 55 -0.03 28.73 21.65
CA LYS A 55 0.64 29.74 22.49
C LYS A 55 -0.03 31.12 22.38
N ALA A 56 -0.67 31.43 21.24
CA ALA A 56 -1.37 32.69 21.00
C ALA A 56 -2.90 32.63 21.28
N ARG A 57 -3.54 31.45 21.22
CA ARG A 57 -4.98 31.27 21.42
C ARG A 57 -5.28 29.89 21.97
N ASN A 58 -5.51 29.83 23.28
CA ASN A 58 -6.39 28.82 23.86
C ASN A 58 -7.76 28.94 23.19
N SER A 59 -8.19 27.95 22.39
CA SER A 59 -9.57 27.43 22.31
C SER A 59 -9.84 26.64 21.03
N ARG A 60 -10.42 25.45 21.23
CA ARG A 60 -11.49 24.79 20.45
C ARG A 60 -11.29 24.58 18.95
N SER A 61 -11.35 23.32 18.55
CA SER A 61 -12.12 22.92 17.36
C SER A 61 -12.31 21.40 17.34
N GLY A 62 -13.56 20.98 17.41
CA GLY A 62 -14.01 19.66 16.97
C GLY A 62 -14.57 19.81 15.56
N GLY A 63 -14.15 18.92 14.66
CA GLY A 63 -14.61 18.86 13.28
C GLY A 63 -14.55 17.43 12.76
N THR A 64 -15.60 17.02 12.05
CA THR A 64 -15.93 15.66 11.59
C THR A 64 -15.26 15.28 10.27
N THR A 65 -13.93 15.41 10.21
CA THR A 65 -13.07 14.81 9.19
C THR A 65 -12.17 13.82 9.92
N LEU A 66 -11.81 12.67 9.32
CA LEU A 66 -10.80 11.78 9.92
C LEU A 66 -9.62 12.64 10.35
N SER A 67 -9.18 12.51 11.61
CA SER A 67 -7.98 13.23 12.02
C SER A 67 -6.82 12.75 11.15
N ILE A 68 -5.81 13.59 10.97
CA ILE A 68 -4.60 13.21 10.20
C ILE A 68 -4.03 11.88 10.73
N ASP A 69 -4.13 11.62 12.04
CA ASP A 69 -3.73 10.34 12.64
C ASP A 69 -4.58 9.15 12.17
N GLN A 70 -5.90 9.32 12.03
CA GLN A 70 -6.78 8.27 11.54
C GLN A 70 -6.56 8.02 10.04
N GLU A 71 -6.27 9.06 9.27
CA GLU A 71 -5.89 8.96 7.86
C GLU A 71 -4.57 8.18 7.69
N ILE A 72 -3.54 8.53 8.47
CA ILE A 72 -2.26 7.78 8.52
C ILE A 72 -2.51 6.31 8.86
N ALA A 73 -3.29 6.03 9.91
CA ALA A 73 -3.58 4.66 10.35
C ALA A 73 -4.29 3.84 9.25
N GLN A 74 -5.22 4.46 8.51
CA GLN A 74 -5.91 3.82 7.40
C GLN A 74 -4.93 3.45 6.27
N TYR A 75 -4.07 4.38 5.85
CA TYR A 75 -3.10 4.11 4.78
C TYR A 75 -2.01 3.12 5.21
N GLN A 76 -1.62 3.11 6.48
CA GLN A 76 -0.75 2.08 7.04
C GLN A 76 -1.38 0.69 6.97
N GLN A 77 -2.70 0.57 7.23
CA GLN A 77 -3.42 -0.68 7.07
C GLN A 77 -3.50 -1.11 5.59
N GLU A 78 -3.75 -0.18 4.67
CA GLU A 78 -3.74 -0.46 3.23
C GLU A 78 -2.36 -0.94 2.76
N LEU A 79 -1.29 -0.32 3.24
CA LEU A 79 0.09 -0.73 2.98
C LEU A 79 0.38 -2.13 3.50
N ALA A 80 -0.05 -2.45 4.72
CA ALA A 80 0.09 -3.79 5.30
C ALA A 80 -0.62 -4.86 4.46
N ASN A 81 -1.85 -4.57 4.03
CA ASN A 81 -2.62 -5.47 3.16
C ASN A 81 -1.95 -5.65 1.79
N THR A 82 -1.40 -4.57 1.21
CA THR A 82 -0.67 -4.61 -0.06
C THR A 82 0.56 -5.52 0.05
N ARG A 83 1.35 -5.38 1.12
CA ARG A 83 2.52 -6.24 1.39
C ARG A 83 2.12 -7.71 1.55
N GLN A 84 1.01 -8.00 2.23
CA GLN A 84 0.51 -9.38 2.35
C GLN A 84 0.15 -9.98 0.99
N ARG A 85 -0.47 -9.21 0.09
CA ARG A 85 -0.80 -9.65 -1.27
C ARG A 85 0.45 -9.90 -2.11
N ILE A 86 1.46 -9.04 -2.01
CA ILE A 86 2.78 -9.22 -2.65
C ILE A 86 3.36 -10.57 -2.23
N ASN A 87 3.50 -10.83 -0.93
CA ASN A 87 4.06 -12.08 -0.42
C ASN A 87 3.30 -13.32 -0.93
N ALA A 88 1.97 -13.25 -1.03
CA ALA A 88 1.14 -14.33 -1.55
C ALA A 88 1.36 -14.58 -3.05
N ILE A 89 1.53 -13.51 -3.83
CA ILE A 89 1.80 -13.59 -5.27
C ILE A 89 3.20 -14.11 -5.53
N GLU A 90 4.21 -13.62 -4.82
CA GLU A 90 5.58 -14.14 -4.90
C GLU A 90 5.64 -15.64 -4.60
N SER A 91 4.94 -16.08 -3.54
CA SER A 91 4.82 -17.50 -3.21
C SER A 91 4.15 -18.30 -4.34
N SER A 92 3.11 -17.73 -4.96
CA SER A 92 2.41 -18.37 -6.07
C SER A 92 3.28 -18.48 -7.33
N ILE A 93 4.07 -17.44 -7.64
CA ILE A 93 5.05 -17.42 -8.74
C ILE A 93 6.13 -18.49 -8.49
N GLN A 94 6.61 -18.61 -7.25
CA GLN A 94 7.60 -19.62 -6.90
C GLN A 94 7.08 -21.05 -7.12
N LEU A 95 5.80 -21.31 -6.81
CA LEU A 95 5.18 -22.61 -7.04
C LEU A 95 4.98 -22.90 -8.54
N LEU A 96 4.47 -21.91 -9.29
CA LEU A 96 4.21 -22.06 -10.72
C LEU A 96 5.50 -22.21 -11.55
N SER A 97 6.59 -21.56 -11.14
CA SER A 97 7.89 -21.68 -11.82
C SER A 97 8.59 -23.03 -11.60
N GLN A 98 8.14 -23.82 -10.62
CA GLN A 98 8.64 -25.18 -10.34
C GLN A 98 7.78 -26.29 -10.99
N SER A 99 6.64 -25.93 -11.57
CA SER A 99 5.67 -26.85 -12.20
C SER A 99 5.98 -27.06 -13.68
#